data_AF-A0A3A6N4T0-F1
#
_entry.id   AF-A0A3A6N4T0-F1
#
_cell.length_a   1.000
_cell.length_b   1.000
_cell.length_c   1.000
_cell.angle_alpha   90.00
_cell.angle_beta   90.00
_cell.angle_gamma   90.00
#
_symmetry.space_group_name_H-M   'P 1'
#
loop_
_entity.id
_entity.type
_entity.pdbx_description
1 polymer ?
#
loop_
_entity_poly.entity_id
_entity_poly.type
_entity_poly.pdbx_seq_one_letter_code
_entity_poly.pdbx_strand_id
1 'polypeptide(L)'
;MARALAQIYDNLYWETTIVKETEDGVIIAVSVWDPETNKSAKAEDLVKRLVQKKTDKGTIWVTADEMRMREVINRRAAFLLRNCLFSILPPDLVEDVGAQCLQTLKSEIKDPEGEKKRLLLEFGKLGVTVDMLNEYLGHDKWTADDILEMKGVLITINEGQMSVGDYFNQKKKEEPEPGNLDIGKMQAGSPEEHQSIKEPAAKKDLKTAKTPF
;
A
#
# COMPACT_ATOMS: atom_id res chain seq x y z
N MET A 1 -12.00 -11.95 0.62
CA MET A 1 -12.19 -12.09 2.08
C MET A 1 -13.16 -11.05 2.64
N ALA A 2 -12.82 -9.75 2.71
CA ALA A 2 -13.66 -8.72 3.35
C ALA A 2 -15.14 -8.73 2.96
N ARG A 3 -15.45 -8.85 1.66
CA ARG A 3 -16.85 -8.92 1.19
C ARG A 3 -17.58 -10.17 1.66
N ALA A 4 -16.91 -11.32 1.71
CA ALA A 4 -17.50 -12.57 2.21
C ALA A 4 -17.73 -12.50 3.72
N LEU A 5 -16.79 -11.91 4.46
CA LEU A 5 -16.96 -11.63 5.89
C LEU A 5 -18.16 -10.72 6.14
N ALA A 6 -18.28 -9.63 5.38
CA ALA A 6 -19.40 -8.69 5.49
C ALA A 6 -20.75 -9.34 5.17
N GLN A 7 -20.78 -10.31 4.26
CA GLN A 7 -21.99 -11.10 3.96
C GLN A 7 -22.38 -12.04 5.11
N ILE A 8 -21.42 -12.56 5.87
CA ILE A 8 -21.65 -13.46 7.01
C ILE A 8 -21.98 -12.68 8.29
N TYR A 9 -21.31 -11.54 8.51
CA TYR A 9 -21.58 -10.63 9.63
C TYR A 9 -23.01 -10.07 9.58
N ASP A 10 -23.60 -10.06 8.38
CA ASP A 10 -24.96 -9.61 8.09
C ASP A 10 -25.17 -8.10 8.34
N ASN A 11 -26.27 -7.56 7.83
CA ASN A 11 -26.76 -6.20 8.09
C ASN A 11 -25.78 -5.03 7.81
N LEU A 12 -24.80 -5.22 6.92
CA LEU A 12 -23.93 -4.16 6.43
C LEU A 12 -24.41 -3.63 5.09
N TYR A 13 -24.61 -2.32 4.99
CA TYR A 13 -24.90 -1.64 3.75
C TYR A 13 -23.64 -0.99 3.23
N TRP A 14 -23.31 -1.21 1.96
CA TRP A 14 -22.20 -0.52 1.32
C TRP A 14 -22.58 -0.03 -0.08
N GLU A 15 -22.05 1.13 -0.43
CA GLU A 15 -22.25 1.77 -1.73
C GLU A 15 -20.93 2.25 -2.29
N THR A 16 -20.81 2.18 -3.62
CA THR A 16 -19.72 2.79 -4.38
C THR A 16 -20.34 3.84 -5.29
N THR A 17 -19.93 5.09 -5.12
CA THR A 17 -20.49 6.23 -5.85
C THR A 17 -19.36 7.01 -6.51
N ILE A 18 -19.58 7.42 -7.76
CA ILE A 18 -18.73 8.41 -8.41
C ILE A 18 -19.23 9.78 -7.98
N VAL A 19 -18.42 10.49 -7.19
CA VAL A 19 -18.79 11.78 -6.61
C VAL A 19 -18.67 12.89 -7.64
N LYS A 20 -17.59 12.86 -8.43
CA LYS A 20 -17.30 13.89 -9.42
C LYS A 20 -16.45 13.32 -10.54
N GLU A 21 -16.80 13.70 -11.75
CA GLU A 21 -15.95 13.52 -12.92
C GLU A 21 -15.39 14.88 -13.35
N THR A 22 -14.07 14.95 -13.51
CA THR A 22 -13.33 16.11 -13.99
C THR A 22 -12.50 15.72 -15.21
N GLU A 23 -12.01 16.71 -15.94
CA GLU A 23 -11.14 16.49 -17.10
C GLU A 23 -9.86 15.74 -16.69
N ASP A 24 -9.32 16.04 -15.51
CA ASP A 24 -8.09 15.45 -14.97
C ASP A 24 -8.28 14.06 -14.33
N GLY A 25 -9.50 13.70 -13.94
CA GLY A 25 -9.75 12.46 -13.20
C GLY A 25 -11.15 12.32 -12.61
N VAL A 26 -11.36 11.22 -11.90
CA VAL A 26 -12.65 10.84 -11.31
C VAL A 26 -12.46 10.65 -9.80
N ILE A 27 -13.33 11.28 -9.02
CA ILE A 27 -13.39 11.08 -7.57
C ILE A 27 -14.40 9.98 -7.29
N ILE A 28 -13.93 8.91 -6.67
CA ILE A 28 -14.74 7.80 -6.21
C ILE A 28 -14.89 7.87 -4.71
N ALA A 29 -16.08 7.55 -4.21
CA ALA A 29 -16.34 7.37 -2.79
C ALA A 29 -16.94 6.00 -2.55
N VAL A 30 -16.54 5.39 -1.44
CA VAL A 30 -17.18 4.21 -0.90
C VAL A 30 -17.65 4.52 0.50
N SER A 31 -18.92 4.23 0.77
CA SER A 31 -19.53 4.35 2.09
C SER A 31 -19.95 2.96 2.56
N VAL A 32 -19.72 2.66 3.83
CA VAL A 32 -20.22 1.46 4.50
C VAL A 32 -20.92 1.91 5.78
N TRP A 33 -22.08 1.33 6.06
CA TRP A 33 -22.91 1.66 7.21
C TRP A 33 -23.45 0.39 7.86
N ASP A 34 -23.30 0.33 9.18
CA ASP A 34 -23.95 -0.61 10.07
C ASP A 34 -25.07 0.12 10.81
N PRO A 35 -26.36 -0.18 10.54
CA PRO A 35 -27.49 0.48 11.18
C PRO A 35 -27.71 0.03 12.63
N GLU A 36 -27.23 -1.15 13.04
CA GLU A 36 -27.38 -1.65 14.41
C GLU A 36 -26.46 -0.91 15.38
N THR A 37 -25.18 -0.76 15.01
CA THR A 37 -24.21 -0.04 15.83
C THR A 37 -24.09 1.43 15.46
N ASN A 38 -24.81 1.86 14.41
CA ASN A 38 -24.73 3.19 13.79
C ASN A 38 -23.29 3.61 13.41
N LYS A 39 -22.41 2.64 13.17
CA LYS A 39 -21.04 2.89 12.70
C LYS A 39 -21.07 3.10 11.20
N SER A 40 -20.38 4.14 10.74
CA SER A 40 -20.18 4.37 9.31
C SER A 40 -18.71 4.65 9.02
N ALA A 41 -18.28 4.19 7.85
CA ALA A 41 -16.96 4.44 7.30
C ALA A 41 -17.11 4.93 5.87
N LYS A 42 -16.44 6.02 5.54
CA LYS A 42 -16.41 6.57 4.20
C LYS A 42 -14.96 6.82 3.79
N ALA A 43 -14.61 6.38 2.60
CA ALA A 43 -13.31 6.66 2.00
C ALA A 43 -13.49 7.20 0.59
N GLU A 44 -12.70 8.21 0.25
CA GLU A 44 -12.70 8.84 -1.07
C GLU A 44 -11.30 8.72 -1.68
N ASP A 45 -11.25 8.59 -3.01
CA ASP A 45 -9.99 8.62 -3.73
C ASP A 45 -10.12 9.28 -5.10
N LEU A 46 -9.05 9.93 -5.52
CA LEU A 46 -8.94 10.57 -6.82
C LEU A 46 -8.20 9.65 -7.79
N VAL A 47 -8.95 9.10 -8.74
CA VAL A 47 -8.37 8.34 -9.86
C VAL A 47 -8.01 9.33 -10.97
N LYS A 48 -6.72 9.58 -11.16
CA LYS A 48 -6.23 10.40 -12.28
C LYS A 48 -6.44 9.67 -13.60
N ARG A 49 -6.77 10.41 -14.66
CA ARG A 49 -6.93 9.88 -16.03
C ARG A 49 -5.58 9.59 -16.72
N LEU A 50 -4.48 9.53 -15.98
CA LEU A 50 -3.13 9.29 -16.47
C LEU A 50 -2.68 7.88 -16.07
N VAL A 51 -2.29 7.07 -17.05
CA VAL A 51 -1.78 5.72 -16.84
C VAL A 51 -0.36 5.61 -17.38
N GLN A 52 0.50 4.93 -16.63
CA GLN A 52 1.85 4.62 -17.08
C GLN A 52 1.82 3.52 -18.13
N LYS A 53 2.46 3.78 -19.27
CA LYS A 53 2.69 2.80 -20.34
C LYS A 53 4.19 2.58 -20.49
N LYS A 54 4.60 1.32 -20.38
CA LYS A 54 5.96 0.92 -20.75
C LYS A 54 6.08 0.90 -22.27
N THR A 55 7.07 1.62 -22.79
CA THR A 55 7.48 1.64 -24.19
C THR A 55 8.95 1.22 -24.25
N ASP A 56 9.44 0.80 -25.42
CA ASP A 56 10.84 0.38 -25.62
C ASP A 56 11.86 1.46 -25.20
N LYS A 57 11.44 2.74 -25.16
CA LYS A 57 12.26 3.90 -24.80
C LYS A 57 12.07 4.38 -23.35
N GLY A 58 11.26 3.69 -22.55
CA GLY A 58 10.98 4.04 -21.16
C GLY A 58 9.49 4.10 -20.80
N THR A 59 9.20 4.58 -19.60
CA THR A 59 7.82 4.70 -19.08
C THR A 59 7.28 6.09 -19.40
N ILE A 60 6.19 6.15 -20.17
CA ILE A 60 5.50 7.39 -20.52
C ILE A 60 4.13 7.44 -19.82
N TRP A 61 3.69 8.63 -19.44
CA TRP A 61 2.33 8.87 -18.97
C TRP A 61 1.43 9.16 -20.16
N VAL A 62 0.35 8.40 -20.30
CA VAL A 62 -0.62 8.54 -21.39
C VAL A 62 -2.00 8.69 -20.79
N THR A 63 -2.84 9.52 -21.41
CA THR A 63 -4.25 9.63 -21.04
C THR A 63 -4.93 8.28 -21.25
N ALA A 64 -5.62 7.81 -20.21
CA ALA A 64 -6.32 6.54 -20.23
C ALA A 64 -7.54 6.63 -21.15
N ASP A 65 -7.68 5.62 -22.01
CA ASP A 65 -8.91 5.38 -22.75
C ASP A 65 -10.07 5.03 -21.77
N GLU A 66 -11.32 5.23 -22.19
CA GLU A 66 -12.50 5.05 -21.35
C GLU A 66 -12.59 3.64 -20.75
N MET A 67 -12.27 2.61 -21.54
CA MET A 67 -12.27 1.23 -21.05
C MET A 67 -11.23 1.03 -19.96
N ARG A 68 -10.02 1.55 -20.18
CA ARG A 68 -8.92 1.45 -19.21
C ARG A 68 -9.25 2.21 -17.93
N MET A 69 -9.90 3.38 -18.06
CA MET A 69 -10.35 4.17 -16.92
C MET A 69 -11.37 3.40 -16.08
N ARG A 70 -12.35 2.74 -16.69
CA ARG A 70 -13.31 1.88 -15.95
C ARG A 70 -12.62 0.76 -15.17
N GLU A 71 -11.62 0.12 -15.75
CA GLU A 71 -10.87 -0.94 -15.06
C GLU A 71 -10.13 -0.40 -13.83
N VAL A 72 -9.46 0.75 -13.96
CA VAL A 72 -8.74 1.39 -12.85
C VAL A 72 -9.71 1.85 -11.77
N ILE A 73 -10.84 2.46 -12.15
CA ILE A 73 -11.91 2.85 -11.23
C ILE A 73 -12.42 1.64 -10.45
N ASN A 74 -12.77 0.55 -11.14
CA ASN A 74 -13.28 -0.66 -10.50
C ASN A 74 -12.26 -1.27 -9.54
N ARG A 75 -10.99 -1.34 -9.94
CA ARG A 75 -9.91 -1.83 -9.07
C ARG A 75 -9.77 -0.95 -7.82
N ARG A 76 -9.82 0.37 -7.99
CA ARG A 76 -9.63 1.31 -6.89
C ARG A 76 -10.83 1.33 -5.94
N ALA A 77 -12.05 1.28 -6.49
CA ALA A 77 -13.28 1.13 -5.72
C ALA A 77 -13.28 -0.18 -4.91
N ALA A 78 -12.85 -1.30 -5.51
CA ALA A 78 -12.74 -2.57 -4.79
C ALA A 78 -11.74 -2.50 -3.62
N PHE A 79 -10.62 -1.79 -3.80
CA PHE A 79 -9.64 -1.55 -2.75
C PHE A 79 -10.21 -0.71 -1.60
N LEU A 80 -10.87 0.42 -1.92
CA LEU A 80 -11.51 1.27 -0.92
C LEU A 80 -12.60 0.53 -0.16
N LEU A 81 -13.45 -0.22 -0.85
CA LEU A 81 -14.49 -1.03 -0.24
C LEU A 81 -13.92 -2.06 0.73
N ARG A 82 -12.86 -2.76 0.34
CA ARG A 82 -12.17 -3.71 1.23
C ARG A 82 -11.73 -3.03 2.53
N ASN A 83 -11.12 -1.85 2.43
CA ASN A 83 -10.61 -1.14 3.61
C ASN A 83 -11.74 -0.60 4.49
N CYS A 84 -12.81 -0.06 3.89
CA CYS A 84 -13.95 0.42 4.66
C CYS A 84 -14.67 -0.73 5.38
N LEU A 85 -14.85 -1.87 4.72
CA LEU A 85 -15.42 -3.06 5.35
C LEU A 85 -14.59 -3.52 6.57
N PHE A 86 -13.26 -3.57 6.44
CA PHE A 86 -12.39 -3.94 7.57
C PHE A 86 -12.41 -2.93 8.71
N SER A 87 -12.71 -1.65 8.45
CA SER A 87 -12.81 -0.65 9.53
C SER A 87 -14.06 -0.80 10.41
N ILE A 88 -15.11 -1.44 9.90
CA ILE A 88 -16.37 -1.65 10.64
C ILE A 88 -16.41 -3.04 11.27
N LEU A 89 -15.90 -4.05 10.57
CA LEU A 89 -15.87 -5.42 11.06
C LEU A 89 -15.06 -5.53 12.37
N PRO A 90 -15.54 -6.30 13.37
CA PRO A 90 -14.77 -6.56 14.59
C PRO A 90 -13.41 -7.21 14.27
N PRO A 91 -12.30 -6.74 14.88
CA PRO A 91 -10.97 -7.27 14.59
C PRO A 91 -10.84 -8.75 14.98
N ASP A 92 -11.41 -9.18 16.11
CA ASP A 92 -11.35 -10.57 16.58
C ASP A 92 -11.92 -11.55 15.53
N LEU A 93 -13.05 -11.20 14.90
CA LEU A 93 -13.67 -12.01 13.84
C LEU A 93 -12.76 -12.11 12.60
N VAL A 94 -12.08 -11.02 12.25
CA VAL A 94 -11.18 -10.99 11.08
C VAL A 94 -9.96 -11.89 11.33
N GLU A 95 -9.43 -11.86 12.55
CA GLU A 95 -8.30 -12.69 12.97
C GLU A 95 -8.66 -14.18 12.97
N ASP A 96 -9.80 -14.56 13.56
CA ASP A 96 -10.28 -15.94 13.60
C ASP A 96 -10.45 -16.53 12.21
N VAL A 97 -11.08 -15.79 11.29
CA VAL A 97 -11.26 -16.25 9.91
C VAL A 97 -9.93 -16.28 9.17
N GLY A 98 -9.01 -15.35 9.45
CA GLY A 98 -7.65 -15.38 8.94
C GLY A 98 -6.90 -16.65 9.35
N ALA A 99 -6.98 -17.01 10.63
CA ALA A 99 -6.38 -18.24 11.17
C ALA A 99 -6.98 -19.50 10.52
N GLN A 100 -8.30 -19.55 10.35
CA GLN A 100 -8.97 -20.67 9.68
C GLN A 100 -8.58 -20.81 8.19
N CYS A 101 -8.44 -19.69 7.48
CA CYS A 101 -7.93 -19.68 6.11
C CYS A 101 -6.50 -20.24 6.04
N LEU A 102 -5.62 -19.81 6.96
CA LEU A 102 -4.25 -20.32 7.06
C LEU A 102 -4.22 -21.81 7.38
N GLN A 103 -5.05 -22.28 8.32
CA GLN A 103 -5.15 -23.70 8.65
C GLN A 103 -5.58 -24.54 7.44
N THR A 104 -6.51 -24.02 6.64
CA THR A 104 -6.97 -24.68 5.42
C THR A 104 -5.83 -24.79 4.40
N LEU A 105 -5.08 -23.70 4.18
CA LEU A 105 -3.90 -23.70 3.31
C LEU A 105 -2.82 -24.68 3.80
N LYS A 106 -2.60 -24.80 5.11
CA LYS A 106 -1.69 -25.80 5.69
C LYS A 106 -2.16 -27.22 5.36
N SER A 107 -3.46 -27.48 5.50
CA SER A 107 -4.03 -28.81 5.22
C SER A 107 -3.96 -29.22 3.74
N GLU A 108 -3.84 -28.25 2.82
CA GLU A 108 -3.70 -28.51 1.39
C GLU A 108 -2.28 -28.98 1.01
N ILE A 109 -1.28 -28.74 1.85
CA ILE A 109 0.10 -29.19 1.64
C ILE A 109 0.18 -30.70 1.90
N LYS A 110 -0.10 -31.49 0.86
CA LYS A 110 -0.04 -32.96 0.90
C LYS A 110 1.39 -33.51 0.95
N ASP A 111 2.36 -32.81 0.37
CA ASP A 111 3.78 -33.18 0.36
C ASP A 111 4.69 -31.99 0.72
N PRO A 112 5.03 -31.80 2.01
CA PRO A 112 5.87 -30.70 2.48
C PRO A 112 7.29 -30.71 1.88
N GLU A 113 7.88 -31.90 1.67
CA GLU A 113 9.25 -32.05 1.16
C GLU A 113 9.34 -31.68 -0.33
N GLY A 114 8.35 -32.08 -1.13
CA GLY A 114 8.24 -31.67 -2.53
C GLY A 114 8.06 -30.17 -2.70
N GLU A 115 7.19 -29.57 -1.88
CA GLU A 115 6.94 -28.12 -1.89
C GLU A 115 8.17 -27.31 -1.48
N LYS A 116 8.92 -27.77 -0.46
CA LYS A 116 10.20 -27.17 -0.06
C LYS A 116 11.19 -27.17 -1.22
N LYS A 117 11.37 -28.29 -1.91
CA LYS A 117 12.29 -28.38 -3.06
C LYS A 117 11.88 -27.44 -4.20
N ARG A 118 10.58 -27.31 -4.47
CA ARG A 118 10.07 -26.36 -5.47
C ARG A 118 10.42 -24.92 -5.10
N LEU A 119 10.17 -24.53 -3.85
CA LEU A 119 10.49 -23.20 -3.35
C LEU A 119 11.97 -22.90 -3.45
N LEU A 120 12.84 -23.81 -3.02
CA LEU A 120 14.30 -23.64 -3.12
C LEU A 120 14.75 -23.41 -4.57
N LEU A 121 14.15 -24.11 -5.53
CA LEU A 121 14.45 -23.93 -6.95
C LEU A 121 13.94 -22.57 -7.49
N GLU A 122 12.78 -22.10 -7.03
CA GLU A 122 12.22 -20.80 -7.41
C GLU A 122 13.02 -19.64 -6.83
N PHE A 123 13.39 -19.72 -5.55
CA PHE A 123 14.30 -18.76 -4.91
C PHE A 123 15.70 -18.77 -5.52
N GLY A 124 16.20 -19.95 -5.93
CA GLY A 124 17.47 -20.07 -6.65
C GLY A 124 17.49 -19.31 -7.98
N LYS A 125 16.35 -19.24 -8.71
CA LYS A 125 16.23 -18.43 -9.94
C LYS A 125 16.31 -16.92 -9.67
N LEU A 126 15.95 -16.50 -8.45
CA LEU A 126 16.02 -15.12 -7.99
C LEU A 126 17.40 -14.77 -7.38
N GLY A 127 18.33 -15.73 -7.34
CA GLY A 127 19.67 -15.54 -6.77
C GLY A 127 19.72 -15.61 -5.25
N VAL A 128 18.68 -16.15 -4.60
CA VAL A 128 18.64 -16.34 -3.14
C VAL A 128 19.23 -17.71 -2.79
N THR A 129 20.17 -17.75 -1.84
CA THR A 129 20.80 -18.99 -1.36
C THR A 129 19.99 -19.63 -0.24
N VAL A 130 20.21 -20.94 -0.01
CA VAL A 130 19.56 -21.67 1.09
C VAL A 130 19.92 -21.06 2.45
N ASP A 131 21.16 -20.60 2.62
CA ASP A 131 21.62 -19.98 3.86
C ASP A 131 20.85 -18.69 4.17
N MET A 132 20.56 -17.86 3.15
CA MET A 132 19.75 -16.63 3.33
C MET A 132 18.31 -16.94 3.74
N LEU A 133 17.74 -18.05 3.26
CA LEU A 133 16.40 -18.48 3.64
C LEU A 133 16.35 -19.00 5.08
N ASN A 134 17.36 -19.80 5.47
CA ASN A 134 17.46 -20.29 6.85
C ASN A 134 17.78 -19.16 7.84
N GLU A 135 18.57 -18.16 7.44
CA GLU A 135 18.83 -16.95 8.24
C GLU A 135 17.55 -16.11 8.43
N TYR A 136 16.73 -15.98 7.38
CA TYR A 136 15.43 -15.31 7.48
C TYR A 136 14.45 -16.05 8.40
N LEU A 137 14.39 -17.37 8.31
CA LEU A 137 13.51 -18.19 9.15
C LEU A 137 14.03 -18.36 10.60
N GLY A 138 15.35 -18.28 10.80
CA GLY A 138 16.01 -18.52 12.09
C GLY A 138 16.26 -19.99 12.44
N HIS A 139 15.91 -20.93 11.56
CA HIS A 139 16.10 -22.38 11.76
C HIS A 139 16.26 -23.14 10.44
N ASP A 140 17.00 -24.25 10.48
CA ASP A 140 17.28 -25.07 9.29
C ASP A 140 16.15 -26.05 8.92
N LYS A 141 15.26 -26.34 9.88
CA LYS A 141 14.18 -27.33 9.73
C LYS A 141 12.86 -26.64 9.42
N TRP A 142 12.52 -26.57 8.14
CA TRP A 142 11.29 -25.94 7.67
C TRP A 142 10.06 -26.72 8.14
N THR A 143 9.12 -26.01 8.74
CA THR A 143 7.78 -26.45 9.12
C THR A 143 6.78 -26.16 7.99
N ALA A 144 5.55 -26.68 8.10
CA ALA A 144 4.49 -26.36 7.15
C ALA A 144 4.17 -24.85 7.12
N ASP A 145 4.39 -24.16 8.24
CA ASP A 145 4.15 -22.73 8.39
C ASP A 145 5.20 -21.93 7.63
N ASP A 146 6.47 -22.32 7.76
CA ASP A 146 7.58 -21.73 7.01
C ASP A 146 7.40 -21.89 5.50
N ILE A 147 6.89 -23.05 5.06
CA ILE A 147 6.60 -23.28 3.63
C ILE A 147 5.52 -22.31 3.13
N LEU A 148 4.49 -22.02 3.93
CA LEU A 148 3.47 -21.04 3.56
C LEU A 148 4.01 -19.61 3.56
N GLU A 149 4.81 -19.26 4.56
CA GLU A 149 5.46 -17.94 4.62
C GLU A 149 6.35 -17.72 3.39
N MET A 150 7.19 -18.70 3.07
CA MET A 150 8.09 -18.65 1.92
C MET A 150 7.33 -18.59 0.58
N LYS A 151 6.19 -19.26 0.46
CA LYS A 151 5.29 -19.08 -0.70
C LYS A 151 4.77 -17.65 -0.78
N GLY A 152 4.37 -17.06 0.34
CA GLY A 152 3.90 -15.67 0.41
C GLY A 152 4.99 -14.70 -0.06
N VAL A 153 6.19 -14.81 0.48
CA VAL A 153 7.35 -13.99 0.10
C VAL A 153 7.65 -14.11 -1.40
N LEU A 154 7.62 -15.32 -1.95
CA LEU A 154 7.85 -15.54 -3.38
C LEU A 154 6.79 -14.85 -4.26
N ILE A 155 5.52 -14.93 -3.88
CA ILE A 155 4.43 -14.24 -4.60
C ILE A 155 4.65 -12.72 -4.57
N THR A 156 4.97 -12.16 -3.40
CA THR A 156 5.21 -10.71 -3.25
C THR A 156 6.40 -10.22 -4.09
N ILE A 157 7.48 -11.01 -4.17
CA ILE A 157 8.64 -10.69 -5.01
C ILE A 157 8.27 -10.78 -6.50
N ASN A 158 7.53 -11.81 -6.91
CA ASN A 158 7.09 -11.97 -8.30
C ASN A 158 6.13 -10.87 -8.74
N GLU A 159 5.27 -10.39 -7.84
CA GLU A 159 4.39 -9.24 -8.08
C GLU A 159 5.16 -7.90 -8.11
N GLY A 160 6.44 -7.90 -7.72
CA GLY A 160 7.31 -6.73 -7.71
C GLY A 160 6.92 -5.70 -6.65
N GLN A 161 6.20 -6.11 -5.60
CA GLN A 161 5.82 -5.23 -4.49
C GLN A 161 7.03 -4.94 -3.58
N MET A 162 7.91 -5.92 -3.42
CA MET A 162 9.15 -5.84 -2.64
C MET A 162 10.28 -6.55 -3.39
N SER A 163 11.52 -6.08 -3.20
CA SER A 163 12.69 -6.68 -3.81
C SER A 163 13.28 -7.78 -2.92
N VAL A 164 14.06 -8.68 -3.52
CA VAL A 164 14.82 -9.71 -2.78
C VAL A 164 15.70 -9.08 -1.69
N GLY A 165 16.27 -7.90 -1.96
CA GLY A 165 17.08 -7.17 -0.99
C GLY A 165 16.28 -6.68 0.22
N ASP A 166 15.01 -6.35 0.06
CA ASP A 166 14.18 -5.88 1.18
C ASP A 166 13.91 -6.99 2.20
N TYR A 167 13.81 -8.24 1.74
CA TYR A 167 13.59 -9.41 2.59
C TYR A 167 14.87 -9.99 3.18
N PHE A 168 15.91 -10.16 2.35
CA PHE A 168 17.07 -10.99 2.71
C PHE A 168 18.38 -10.22 2.91
N ASN A 169 18.38 -8.89 2.79
CA ASN A 169 19.57 -8.08 3.02
C ASN A 169 19.69 -7.65 4.49
N GLN A 170 19.89 -8.63 5.40
CA GLN A 170 20.09 -8.36 6.82
C GLN A 170 21.48 -7.76 7.16
N LYS A 171 22.35 -7.49 6.17
CA LYS A 171 23.67 -6.84 6.38
C LYS A 171 23.74 -5.34 6.10
N LYS A 172 22.60 -4.64 5.94
CA LYS A 172 22.61 -3.18 5.71
C LYS A 172 21.55 -2.39 6.46
N LYS A 173 21.24 -2.82 7.68
CA LYS A 173 20.85 -1.93 8.76
C LYS A 173 21.78 -2.23 9.93
N GLU A 174 23.01 -1.71 9.83
CA GLU A 174 23.70 -1.30 11.05
C GLU A 174 22.71 -0.38 11.77
N GLU A 175 22.33 -0.76 12.98
CA GLU A 175 21.72 0.13 13.94
C GLU A 175 22.55 1.43 13.91
N PRO A 176 21.93 2.63 13.79
CA PRO A 176 22.70 3.83 14.02
C PRO A 176 23.24 3.74 15.45
N GLU A 177 24.55 3.54 15.58
CA GLU A 177 25.32 3.76 16.80
C GLU A 177 24.70 4.97 17.53
N PRO A 178 24.38 4.87 18.83
CA PRO A 178 23.81 5.99 19.57
C PRO A 178 24.81 7.15 19.50
N GLY A 179 24.56 8.08 18.58
CA GLY A 179 25.35 9.27 18.38
C GLY A 179 25.28 10.11 19.64
N ASN A 180 26.32 10.02 20.46
CA ASN A 180 26.50 10.90 21.60
C ASN A 180 26.64 12.33 21.07
N LEU A 181 25.60 13.14 21.25
CA LEU A 181 25.64 14.56 20.96
C LEU A 181 26.47 15.24 22.04
N ASP A 182 27.74 15.53 21.76
CA ASP A 182 28.57 16.39 22.61
C ASP A 182 28.05 17.84 22.59
N ILE A 183 27.21 18.16 23.60
CA ILE A 183 26.60 19.48 23.83
C ILE A 183 27.66 20.59 24.00
N GLY A 184 28.93 20.25 24.25
CA GLY A 184 30.02 21.20 24.48
C GLY A 184 30.60 21.90 23.25
N LYS A 185 30.12 21.63 22.03
CA LYS A 185 30.64 22.27 20.78
C LYS A 185 29.60 23.09 20.01
N MET A 186 28.41 23.31 20.55
CA MET A 186 27.42 24.21 19.94
C MET A 186 27.64 25.64 20.45
N GLN A 187 28.25 26.48 19.62
CA GLN A 187 28.29 27.92 19.84
C GLN A 187 26.98 28.52 19.30
N ALA A 188 26.21 29.20 20.15
CA ALA A 188 24.98 29.86 19.74
C ALA A 188 25.28 30.98 18.73
N GLY A 189 24.78 30.85 17.50
CA GLY A 189 24.83 31.91 16.51
C GLY A 189 24.01 33.13 16.95
N SER A 190 24.49 34.33 16.62
CA SER A 190 23.88 35.62 17.01
C SER A 190 22.48 35.81 16.39
N PRO A 191 21.54 36.53 17.04
CA PRO A 191 20.13 36.61 16.65
C PRO A 191 19.78 37.34 15.33
N GLU A 192 20.75 37.84 14.55
CA GLU A 192 20.48 38.80 13.48
C GLU A 192 20.19 38.20 12.07
N GLU A 193 20.28 36.89 11.88
CA GLU A 193 20.09 36.28 10.53
C GLU A 193 18.72 35.64 10.30
N HIS A 194 17.79 35.66 11.27
CA HIS A 194 16.46 35.10 11.12
C HIS A 194 15.36 36.16 10.94
N GLN A 195 15.44 36.96 9.88
CA GLN A 195 14.24 37.52 9.22
C GLN A 195 14.59 38.18 7.89
N SER A 196 14.56 37.40 6.81
CA SER A 196 14.26 37.95 5.49
C SER A 196 13.44 36.94 4.69
N ILE A 197 12.15 36.86 5.02
CA ILE A 197 11.14 36.41 4.04
C ILE A 197 11.03 37.56 3.03
N LYS A 198 11.58 37.38 1.82
CA LYS A 198 11.31 38.30 0.70
C LYS A 198 9.87 38.07 0.25
N GLU A 199 9.01 39.05 0.46
CA GLU A 199 7.67 39.13 -0.15
C GLU A 199 7.81 39.10 -1.69
N PRO A 200 7.00 38.29 -2.41
CA PRO A 200 6.91 38.40 -3.86
C PRO A 200 6.15 39.68 -4.26
N ALA A 201 6.80 40.49 -5.07
CA ALA A 201 6.35 41.81 -5.52
C ALA A 201 4.95 41.80 -6.16
N ALA A 202 4.10 42.71 -5.67
CA ALA A 202 2.82 43.06 -6.26
C ALA A 202 2.99 43.62 -7.68
N LYS A 203 2.38 42.99 -8.68
CA LYS A 203 2.14 43.60 -9.99
C LYS A 203 1.02 44.65 -9.86
N LYS A 204 1.39 45.93 -9.91
CA LYS A 204 0.49 47.04 -10.21
C LYS A 204 0.46 47.26 -11.72
N ASP A 205 -0.63 46.87 -12.36
CA ASP A 205 -1.12 47.48 -13.59
C ASP A 205 -2.65 47.41 -13.60
N LEU A 206 -3.28 48.41 -12.99
CA LEU A 206 -4.68 48.73 -13.30
C LEU A 206 -4.77 50.24 -13.49
N LYS A 207 -4.58 50.66 -14.75
CA LYS A 207 -4.86 52.04 -15.17
C LYS A 207 -6.38 52.22 -15.25
N THR A 208 -6.86 53.14 -14.42
CA THR A 208 -8.05 54.00 -14.58
C THR A 208 -8.87 53.83 -15.86
N ALA A 209 -10.13 53.39 -15.69
CA ALA A 209 -11.24 53.75 -16.57
C ALA A 209 -12.37 54.31 -15.69
N LYS A 210 -12.69 55.58 -15.92
CA LYS A 210 -13.76 56.34 -15.27
C LYS A 210 -15.14 55.77 -15.63
N THR A 211 -16.02 55.66 -14.65
CA THR A 211 -17.47 55.61 -14.83
C THR A 211 -18.01 56.98 -15.27
N PRO A 212 -19.08 57.00 -16.06
CA PRO A 212 -20.16 57.94 -15.80
C PRO A 212 -21.50 57.21 -15.64
N PHE A 213 -22.21 57.62 -14.59
CA PHE A 213 -23.66 57.55 -14.28
C PHE A 213 -24.51 56.42 -14.87
#